data_AF-C0PUB7-F1
#
_entry.id   AF-C0PUB7-F1
#
_cell.length_a   1.000
_cell.length_b   1.000
_cell.length_c   1.000
_cell.angle_alpha   90.00
_cell.angle_beta   90.00
_cell.angle_gamma   90.00
#
_symmetry.space_group_name_H-M   'P 1'
#
loop_
_entity.id
_entity.type
_entity.pdbx_description
1 polymer ?
#
loop_
_entity_poly.entity_id
_entity_poly.type
_entity_poly.pdbx_seq_one_letter_code
_entity_poly.pdbx_strand_id
1 'polypeptide(L)'
;KMFNKIFPSLELDITDLLEDTPRECRICGGLALYECRECYEDGDITAGKIKQFCEKCNTQVHLHPRRKAHRHGKLSVPKELQEGVWRQGSFPRQRMELFAVLCIETSHYVAFVKYGHQDSAWLFFDSMADRDGGQNGFNIPQVSPCPEVGAYLKMTPEELHALDPKSIQGQARRLLCDAYMCMYQSPTMSLYK
;
A
#
# COMPACT_ATOMS: atom_id res chain seq x y z
N LYS A 1 5.91 16.41 -17.02
CA LYS A 1 6.40 16.43 -15.62
C LYS A 1 6.93 15.04 -15.34
N MET A 2 8.17 14.87 -14.88
CA MET A 2 8.66 13.55 -14.47
C MET A 2 8.18 13.27 -13.04
N PHE A 3 7.42 12.19 -12.86
CA PHE A 3 7.08 11.68 -11.54
C PHE A 3 8.23 10.80 -11.04
N ASN A 4 8.43 10.74 -9.72
CA ASN A 4 9.31 9.73 -9.15
C ASN A 4 8.71 8.35 -9.42
N LYS A 5 9.55 7.33 -9.64
CA LYS A 5 9.08 5.95 -9.75
C LYS A 5 8.38 5.56 -8.46
N ILE A 6 7.13 5.11 -8.57
CA ILE A 6 6.34 4.61 -7.46
C ILE A 6 6.10 3.13 -7.73
N PHE A 7 6.42 2.31 -6.74
CA PHE A 7 6.12 0.88 -6.79
C PHE A 7 4.86 0.62 -5.98
N PRO A 8 3.71 0.37 -6.65
CA PRO A 8 2.47 0.12 -5.94
C PRO A 8 2.55 -1.26 -5.26
N SER A 9 2.26 -1.31 -3.97
CA SER A 9 2.14 -2.59 -3.27
C SER A 9 0.85 -3.29 -3.70
N LEU A 10 0.89 -4.61 -3.85
CA LEU A 10 -0.33 -5.39 -4.18
C LEU A 10 -1.37 -5.34 -3.05
N GLU A 11 -0.90 -5.17 -1.82
CA GLU A 11 -1.71 -5.02 -0.62
C GLU A 11 -1.26 -3.77 0.15
N LEU A 12 -2.21 -3.08 0.75
CA LEU A 12 -1.96 -1.95 1.64
C LEU A 12 -2.57 -2.24 3.01
N ASP A 13 -1.72 -2.33 4.02
CA ASP A 13 -2.16 -2.51 5.42
C ASP A 13 -2.33 -1.14 6.07
N ILE A 14 -3.58 -0.77 6.35
CA ILE A 14 -3.95 0.52 6.92
C ILE A 14 -4.27 0.44 8.41
N THR A 15 -4.09 -0.73 9.05
CA THR A 15 -4.47 -0.97 10.45
C THR A 15 -3.93 0.09 11.40
N ASP A 16 -2.64 0.42 11.25
CA ASP A 16 -1.95 1.35 12.13
C ASP A 16 -2.23 2.84 11.78
N LEU A 17 -3.02 3.09 10.73
CA LEU A 17 -3.44 4.42 10.26
C LEU A 17 -4.90 4.74 10.64
N LEU A 18 -5.69 3.72 11.00
CA LEU A 18 -7.09 3.91 11.37
C LEU A 18 -7.24 4.35 12.82
N GLU A 19 -8.21 5.23 13.05
CA GLU A 19 -8.71 5.55 14.40
C GLU A 19 -9.63 4.42 14.90
N ASP A 20 -9.84 4.36 16.22
CA ASP A 20 -10.73 3.38 16.89
C ASP A 20 -10.49 1.92 16.51
N THR A 21 -9.27 1.59 16.06
CA THR A 21 -8.87 0.24 15.68
C THR A 21 -7.83 -0.27 16.67
N PRO A 22 -7.94 -1.50 17.19
CA PRO A 22 -6.93 -2.01 18.11
C PRO A 22 -5.61 -2.25 17.40
N ARG A 23 -4.56 -1.61 17.91
CA ARG A 23 -3.21 -1.69 17.37
C ARG A 23 -2.30 -2.51 18.28
N GLU A 24 -1.31 -3.14 17.68
CA GLU A 24 -0.36 -4.01 18.38
C GLU A 24 0.85 -3.22 18.89
N CYS A 25 1.20 -3.43 20.16
CA CYS A 25 2.39 -2.86 20.79
C CYS A 25 3.66 -3.42 20.14
N ARG A 26 4.55 -2.53 19.68
CA ARG A 26 5.81 -2.89 18.99
C ARG A 26 6.85 -3.63 19.85
N ILE A 27 6.63 -3.75 21.15
CA ILE A 27 7.57 -4.37 22.08
C ILE A 27 7.08 -5.75 22.52
N CYS A 28 5.84 -5.86 23.01
CA CYS A 28 5.33 -7.08 23.61
C CYS A 28 4.21 -7.77 22.81
N GLY A 29 3.74 -7.18 21.71
CA GLY A 29 2.60 -7.70 20.95
C GLY A 29 1.24 -7.53 21.65
N GLY A 30 1.18 -6.83 22.79
CA GLY A 30 -0.08 -6.54 23.50
C GLY A 30 -0.87 -5.38 22.88
N LEU A 31 -1.99 -5.01 23.49
CA LEU A 31 -2.80 -3.86 23.06
C LEU A 31 -2.02 -2.55 23.24
N ALA A 32 -1.84 -1.80 22.15
CA ALA A 32 -1.25 -0.47 22.19
C ALA A 32 -2.30 0.56 22.65
N LEU A 33 -1.88 1.44 23.57
CA LEU A 33 -2.69 2.53 24.12
C LEU A 33 -2.06 3.90 23.83
N TYR A 34 -0.81 3.92 23.39
CA TYR A 34 -0.05 5.13 23.14
C TYR A 34 0.65 5.06 21.79
N GLU A 35 0.75 6.19 21.09
CA GLU A 35 1.65 6.38 19.95
C GLU A 35 2.63 7.51 20.22
N CYS A 36 3.84 7.40 19.66
CA CYS A 36 4.84 8.45 19.75
C CYS A 36 5.44 8.72 18.37
N ARG A 37 5.09 9.88 17.81
CA ARG A 37 5.60 10.33 16.51
C ARG A 37 7.11 10.58 16.55
N GLU A 38 7.64 11.10 17.65
CA GLU A 38 9.09 11.36 17.80
C GLU A 38 9.92 10.08 17.83
N CYS A 39 9.34 8.96 18.31
CA CYS A 39 10.00 7.67 18.21
C CYS A 39 10.03 7.13 16.77
N TYR A 40 9.28 7.67 15.79
CA TYR A 40 9.24 7.15 14.42
C TYR A 40 10.62 7.11 13.75
N GLU A 41 11.44 8.13 14.02
CA GLU A 41 12.82 8.25 13.53
C GLU A 41 13.81 7.35 14.27
N ASP A 42 13.38 6.72 15.37
CA ASP A 42 14.21 5.80 16.14
C ASP A 42 14.33 4.44 15.43
N GLY A 43 15.51 4.21 14.84
CA GLY A 43 15.85 2.96 14.16
C GLY A 43 16.03 1.77 15.11
N ASP A 44 16.28 2.01 16.41
CA ASP A 44 16.52 0.94 17.39
C ASP A 44 15.22 0.21 17.76
N ILE A 45 14.06 0.81 17.50
CA ILE A 45 12.74 0.24 17.79
C ILE A 45 12.00 -0.02 16.48
N THR A 46 12.13 -1.21 15.89
CA THR A 46 11.34 -1.62 14.70
C THR A 46 11.35 -0.56 13.58
N ALA A 47 12.50 -0.34 12.95
CA ALA A 47 12.72 0.70 11.95
C ALA A 47 11.62 0.76 10.87
N GLY A 48 11.23 1.98 10.48
CA GLY A 48 10.24 2.21 9.41
C GLY A 48 8.78 1.89 9.77
N LYS A 49 8.48 1.53 11.02
CA LYS A 49 7.11 1.31 11.51
C LYS A 49 6.64 2.42 12.45
N ILE A 50 5.34 2.70 12.44
CA ILE A 50 4.65 3.55 13.43
C ILE A 50 4.91 2.97 14.83
N LYS A 51 5.28 3.86 15.76
CA LYS A 51 5.67 3.49 17.12
C LYS A 51 4.49 3.63 18.06
N GLN A 52 4.01 2.48 18.50
CA GLN A 52 2.87 2.36 19.37
C GLN A 52 3.12 1.31 20.44
N PHE A 53 2.64 1.61 21.64
CA PHE A 53 3.03 0.92 22.85
C PHE A 53 1.83 0.68 23.76
N CYS A 54 1.82 -0.46 24.46
CA CYS A 54 0.98 -0.60 25.64
C CYS A 54 1.51 0.33 26.75
N GLU A 55 0.72 0.55 27.80
CA GLU A 55 1.10 1.45 28.89
C GLU A 55 2.48 1.14 29.50
N LYS A 56 2.74 -0.13 29.83
CA LYS A 56 4.01 -0.56 30.43
C LYS A 56 5.20 -0.31 29.50
N CYS A 57 5.08 -0.73 28.24
CA CYS A 57 6.15 -0.55 27.26
C CYS A 57 6.37 0.92 26.94
N ASN A 58 5.31 1.73 26.92
CA ASN A 58 5.41 3.17 26.72
C ASN A 58 6.28 3.79 27.82
N THR A 59 6.01 3.49 29.09
CA THR A 59 6.84 3.98 30.20
C THR A 59 8.30 3.55 30.04
N GLN A 60 8.57 2.27 29.77
CA GLN A 60 9.94 1.75 29.67
C GLN A 60 10.73 2.38 28.52
N VAL A 61 10.12 2.50 27.34
CA VAL A 61 10.75 3.12 26.15
C VAL A 61 11.16 4.56 26.44
N HIS A 62 10.31 5.31 27.14
CA HIS A 62 10.51 6.73 27.45
C HIS A 62 11.29 6.99 28.74
N LEU A 63 11.75 5.95 29.46
CA LEU A 63 12.79 6.12 30.50
C LEU A 63 14.18 6.31 29.88
N HIS A 64 14.36 5.89 28.62
CA HIS A 64 15.63 6.02 27.94
C HIS A 64 16.03 7.50 27.75
N PRO A 65 17.27 7.91 28.06
CA PRO A 65 17.68 9.32 27.99
C PRO A 65 17.39 10.00 26.66
N ARG A 66 17.55 9.28 25.54
CA ARG A 66 17.26 9.80 24.19
C ARG A 66 15.77 10.06 23.93
N ARG A 67 14.87 9.41 24.67
CA ARG A 67 13.42 9.42 24.43
C ARG A 67 12.60 10.05 25.55
N LYS A 68 13.23 10.38 26.68
CA LYS A 68 12.56 10.93 27.87
C LYS A 68 11.81 12.24 27.62
N ALA A 69 12.25 13.02 26.63
CA ALA A 69 11.60 14.27 26.26
C ALA A 69 10.46 14.11 25.23
N HIS A 70 10.26 12.91 24.68
CA HIS A 70 9.25 12.73 23.63
C HIS A 70 7.84 12.86 24.20
N ARG A 71 6.95 13.41 23.37
CA ARG A 71 5.52 13.47 23.63
C ARG A 71 4.83 12.29 22.96
N HIS A 72 4.11 11.51 23.76
CA HIS A 72 3.29 10.40 23.29
C HIS A 72 1.80 10.71 23.46
N GLY A 73 1.02 10.47 22.41
CA GLY A 73 -0.43 10.61 22.41
C GLY A 73 -1.12 9.33 22.86
N LYS A 74 -2.31 9.44 23.47
CA LYS A 74 -3.18 8.27 23.70
C LYS A 74 -3.89 7.92 22.39
N LEU A 75 -3.93 6.63 22.09
CA LEU A 75 -4.71 6.08 20.99
C LEU A 75 -6.18 6.01 21.39
N SER A 76 -7.07 6.25 20.43
CA SER A 76 -8.48 5.94 20.60
C SER A 76 -8.68 4.44 20.41
N VAL A 77 -9.22 3.77 21.44
CA VAL A 77 -9.40 2.32 21.48
C VAL A 77 -10.85 2.05 21.90
N PRO A 78 -11.59 1.18 21.17
CA PRO A 78 -12.96 0.82 21.55
C PRO A 78 -13.06 0.33 22.99
N LYS A 79 -14.09 0.78 23.71
CA LYS A 79 -14.22 0.59 25.17
C LYS A 79 -14.24 -0.88 25.57
N GLU A 80 -14.83 -1.72 24.72
CA GLU A 80 -14.96 -3.17 24.89
C GLU A 80 -13.59 -3.86 24.97
N LEU A 81 -12.57 -3.26 24.35
CA LEU A 81 -11.20 -3.78 24.34
C LEU A 81 -10.41 -3.38 25.59
N GLN A 82 -10.78 -2.26 26.22
CA GLN A 82 -10.16 -1.76 27.45
C GLN A 82 -10.56 -2.61 28.67
N GLU A 83 -11.75 -3.22 28.64
CA GLU A 83 -12.33 -4.00 29.75
C GLU A 83 -11.79 -5.45 29.85
N GLY A 84 -10.75 -5.80 29.09
CA GLY A 84 -9.94 -7.01 29.35
C GLY A 84 -10.42 -8.31 28.69
N VAL A 85 -11.30 -8.23 27.70
CA VAL A 85 -11.84 -9.41 26.98
C VAL A 85 -10.87 -9.96 25.93
N TRP A 86 -9.79 -9.25 25.57
CA TRP A 86 -8.82 -9.74 24.58
C TRP A 86 -7.77 -10.65 25.21
N ARG A 87 -8.21 -11.86 25.58
CA ARG A 87 -7.34 -13.00 25.82
C ARG A 87 -7.35 -13.86 24.55
N GLN A 88 -6.24 -13.83 23.83
CA GLN A 88 -5.86 -14.79 22.79
C GLN A 88 -6.54 -14.67 21.41
N GLY A 89 -6.30 -13.56 20.72
CA GLY A 89 -6.55 -13.44 19.29
C GLY A 89 -5.54 -12.50 18.63
N SER A 90 -5.25 -12.71 17.35
CA SER A 90 -4.49 -11.74 16.55
C SER A 90 -5.31 -10.45 16.40
N PHE A 91 -4.64 -9.29 16.43
CA PHE A 91 -5.29 -8.01 16.11
C PHE A 91 -5.86 -8.06 14.69
N PRO A 92 -7.14 -7.67 14.48
CA PRO A 92 -7.70 -7.60 13.15
C PRO A 92 -6.87 -6.65 12.31
N ARG A 93 -6.37 -7.13 11.17
CA ARG A 93 -5.62 -6.31 10.22
C ARG A 93 -6.58 -5.81 9.15
N GLN A 94 -6.68 -4.49 9.01
CA GLN A 94 -7.40 -3.89 7.90
C GLN A 94 -6.46 -3.75 6.72
N ARG A 95 -6.72 -4.57 5.70
CA ARG A 95 -5.95 -4.61 4.45
C ARG A 95 -6.83 -4.20 3.29
N MET A 96 -6.21 -3.58 2.30
CA MET A 96 -6.83 -3.23 1.02
C MET A 96 -6.01 -3.86 -0.10
N GLU A 97 -6.67 -4.27 -1.18
CA GLU A 97 -6.02 -4.81 -2.36
C GLU A 97 -5.92 -3.76 -3.46
N LEU A 98 -4.80 -3.74 -4.18
CA LEU A 98 -4.64 -2.95 -5.39
C LEU A 98 -5.51 -3.57 -6.50
N PHE A 99 -6.45 -2.79 -7.03
CA PHE A 99 -7.34 -3.26 -8.09
C PHE A 99 -7.19 -2.47 -9.41
N ALA A 100 -6.66 -1.25 -9.37
CA ALA A 100 -6.39 -0.49 -10.58
C ALA A 100 -5.20 0.47 -10.41
N VAL A 101 -4.49 0.70 -11.51
CA VAL A 101 -3.44 1.72 -11.63
C VAL A 101 -3.74 2.58 -12.86
N LEU A 102 -3.91 3.87 -12.65
CA LEU A 102 -3.99 4.86 -13.73
C LEU A 102 -2.57 5.35 -14.02
N CYS A 103 -2.17 5.33 -15.29
CA CYS A 103 -0.83 5.73 -15.72
C CYS A 103 -0.89 6.90 -16.72
N ILE A 104 0.13 7.75 -16.72
CA ILE A 104 0.32 8.83 -17.68
C ILE A 104 1.80 9.03 -17.99
N GLU A 105 2.18 8.86 -19.26
CA GLU A 105 3.56 9.13 -19.70
C GLU A 105 3.74 10.63 -20.03
N THR A 106 2.88 11.18 -20.89
CA THR A 106 2.94 12.59 -21.32
C THR A 106 1.60 13.30 -21.14
N SER A 107 0.62 12.99 -21.99
CA SER A 107 -0.72 13.57 -22.01
C SER A 107 -1.83 12.54 -22.16
N HIS A 108 -1.47 11.27 -22.36
CA HIS A 108 -2.40 10.18 -22.59
C HIS A 108 -2.50 9.28 -21.37
N TYR A 109 -3.72 9.15 -20.83
CA TYR A 109 -3.99 8.26 -19.72
C TYR A 109 -4.33 6.87 -20.21
N VAL A 110 -3.75 5.88 -19.55
CA VAL A 110 -4.07 4.45 -19.72
C VAL A 110 -4.35 3.83 -18.37
N ALA A 111 -5.00 2.66 -18.36
CA ALA A 111 -5.36 1.99 -17.12
C ALA A 111 -4.87 0.54 -17.10
N PHE A 112 -4.42 0.11 -15.93
CA PHE A 112 -4.22 -1.29 -15.58
C PHE A 112 -5.30 -1.68 -14.58
N VAL A 113 -5.98 -2.79 -14.82
CA VAL A 113 -7.07 -3.26 -13.96
C VAL A 113 -6.84 -4.73 -13.61
N LYS A 114 -6.93 -5.03 -12.31
CA LYS A 114 -6.91 -6.39 -11.79
C LYS A 114 -8.32 -6.97 -11.87
N TYR A 115 -8.50 -8.07 -12.60
CA TYR A 115 -9.82 -8.66 -12.84
C TYR A 115 -10.09 -9.95 -12.05
N GLY A 116 -9.09 -10.43 -11.29
CA GLY A 116 -9.23 -11.62 -10.47
C GLY A 116 -8.13 -11.72 -9.41
N HIS A 117 -8.23 -12.73 -8.54
CA HIS A 117 -7.31 -12.93 -7.43
C HIS A 117 -5.91 -13.39 -7.86
N GLN A 118 -5.80 -14.06 -9.00
CA GLN A 118 -4.52 -14.55 -9.51
C GLN A 118 -3.57 -13.39 -9.80
N ASP A 119 -2.28 -13.59 -9.54
CA ASP A 119 -1.30 -12.52 -9.70
C ASP A 119 -1.15 -12.07 -11.16
N SER A 120 -1.37 -12.97 -12.11
CA SER A 120 -1.37 -12.69 -13.56
C SER A 120 -2.67 -12.08 -14.07
N ALA A 121 -3.68 -11.87 -13.22
CA ALA A 121 -5.01 -11.40 -13.64
C ALA A 121 -5.04 -9.88 -13.85
N TRP A 122 -4.25 -9.40 -14.81
CA TRP A 122 -4.17 -8.00 -15.21
C TRP A 122 -4.60 -7.76 -16.65
N LEU A 123 -5.34 -6.67 -16.84
CA LEU A 123 -5.70 -6.12 -18.14
C LEU A 123 -5.10 -4.72 -18.29
N PHE A 124 -4.63 -4.43 -19.49
CA PHE A 124 -4.23 -3.11 -19.93
C PHE A 124 -5.33 -2.53 -20.82
N PHE A 125 -5.71 -1.29 -20.55
CA PHE A 125 -6.72 -0.55 -21.31
C PHE A 125 -6.13 0.74 -21.87
N ASP A 126 -6.26 0.90 -23.18
CA ASP A 126 -5.91 2.10 -23.92
C ASP A 126 -7.12 2.61 -24.69
N SER A 127 -7.56 3.83 -24.37
CA SER A 127 -8.74 4.45 -24.98
C SER A 127 -8.51 4.96 -26.40
N MET A 128 -7.24 5.08 -26.82
CA MET A 128 -6.82 5.57 -28.13
C MET A 128 -5.76 4.65 -28.73
N ALA A 129 -5.95 3.33 -28.59
CA ALA A 129 -5.01 2.31 -29.04
C ALA A 129 -4.79 2.32 -30.55
N ASP A 130 -5.85 2.60 -31.30
CA ASP A 130 -5.82 2.72 -32.76
C ASP A 130 -6.80 3.81 -33.23
N ARG A 131 -6.75 4.16 -34.52
CA ARG A 131 -7.61 5.17 -35.14
C ARG A 131 -8.03 4.72 -36.53
N ASP A 132 -9.33 4.75 -36.79
CA ASP A 132 -9.87 4.61 -38.14
C ASP A 132 -10.15 5.98 -38.75
N GLY A 133 -9.67 6.20 -39.97
CA GLY A 133 -9.82 7.45 -40.72
C GLY A 133 -8.93 8.62 -40.28
N GLY A 134 -8.98 9.70 -41.07
CA GLY A 134 -8.20 10.93 -40.89
C GLY A 134 -8.92 11.98 -40.03
N GLN A 135 -9.24 13.14 -40.63
CA GLN A 135 -9.87 14.26 -39.91
C GLN A 135 -11.24 13.93 -39.30
N ASN A 136 -12.08 13.16 -40.00
CA ASN A 136 -13.38 12.67 -39.50
C ASN A 136 -13.30 11.27 -38.89
N GLY A 137 -12.09 10.83 -38.54
CA GLY A 137 -11.86 9.52 -37.93
C GLY A 137 -12.27 9.47 -36.47
N PHE A 138 -12.29 8.26 -35.91
CA PHE A 138 -12.59 8.00 -34.51
C PHE A 138 -11.54 7.06 -33.91
N ASN A 139 -11.37 7.12 -32.59
CA ASN A 139 -10.45 6.25 -31.88
C ASN A 139 -11.07 4.87 -31.65
N ILE A 140 -10.24 3.83 -31.73
CA ILE A 140 -10.61 2.45 -31.41
C ILE A 140 -9.94 2.10 -30.07
N PRO A 141 -10.72 1.87 -29.00
CA PRO A 141 -10.17 1.46 -27.71
C PRO A 141 -9.75 -0.02 -27.75
N GLN A 142 -8.75 -0.37 -26.95
CA GLN A 142 -8.29 -1.76 -26.82
C GLN A 142 -8.16 -2.16 -25.34
N VAL A 143 -8.58 -3.39 -25.06
CA VAL A 143 -8.30 -4.10 -23.80
C VAL A 143 -7.43 -5.29 -24.13
N SER A 144 -6.26 -5.38 -23.51
CA SER A 144 -5.27 -6.44 -23.77
C SER A 144 -4.85 -7.12 -22.46
N PRO A 145 -4.72 -8.45 -22.43
CA PRO A 145 -4.10 -9.14 -21.30
C PRO A 145 -2.66 -8.67 -21.09
N CYS A 146 -2.24 -8.47 -19.84
CA CYS A 146 -0.87 -8.13 -19.48
C CYS A 146 -0.39 -8.93 -18.25
N PRO A 147 -0.33 -10.27 -18.35
CA PRO A 147 0.02 -11.14 -17.22
C PRO A 147 1.45 -10.89 -16.68
N GLU A 148 2.34 -10.33 -17.51
CA GLU A 148 3.71 -9.99 -17.12
C GLU A 148 3.75 -8.97 -15.97
N VAL A 149 2.74 -8.10 -15.85
CA VAL A 149 2.61 -7.13 -14.75
C VAL A 149 2.65 -7.81 -13.39
N GLY A 150 1.97 -8.95 -13.26
CA GLY A 150 1.92 -9.72 -12.02
C GLY A 150 3.28 -10.20 -11.54
N ALA A 151 4.17 -10.57 -12.47
CA ALA A 151 5.51 -11.04 -12.14
C ALA A 151 6.36 -9.90 -11.55
N TYR A 152 6.29 -8.70 -12.14
CA TYR A 152 7.04 -7.55 -11.65
C TYR A 152 6.48 -7.02 -10.32
N LEU A 153 5.15 -7.00 -10.13
CA LEU A 153 4.54 -6.52 -8.88
C LEU A 153 4.82 -7.41 -7.66
N LYS A 154 5.30 -8.63 -7.88
CA LYS A 154 5.78 -9.53 -6.81
C LYS A 154 7.22 -9.29 -6.39
N MET A 155 8.01 -8.62 -7.23
CA MET A 155 9.41 -8.36 -6.93
C MET A 155 9.52 -7.39 -5.76
N THR A 156 10.62 -7.47 -5.02
CA THR A 156 10.86 -6.51 -3.94
C THR A 156 11.20 -5.13 -4.51
N PRO A 157 11.01 -4.05 -3.74
CA PRO A 157 11.43 -2.71 -4.16
C PRO A 157 12.91 -2.63 -4.57
N GLU A 158 13.78 -3.38 -3.91
CA GLU A 158 15.21 -3.45 -4.21
C GLU A 158 15.47 -4.11 -5.56
N GLU A 159 14.81 -5.24 -5.84
CA GLU A 159 14.90 -5.94 -7.12
C GLU A 159 14.38 -5.07 -8.26
N LEU A 160 13.24 -4.39 -8.05
CA LEU A 160 12.67 -3.45 -9.03
C LEU A 160 13.57 -2.23 -9.26
N HIS A 161 14.26 -1.74 -8.23
CA HIS A 161 15.19 -0.63 -8.36
C HIS A 161 16.45 -1.01 -9.16
N ALA A 162 16.91 -2.26 -9.03
CA ALA A 162 18.07 -2.79 -9.74
C ALA A 162 17.79 -3.07 -11.23
N LEU A 163 16.53 -3.17 -11.64
CA LEU A 163 16.15 -3.40 -13.04
C LEU A 163 16.35 -2.15 -13.90
N ASP A 164 16.98 -2.33 -15.07
CA ASP A 164 16.94 -1.32 -16.13
C ASP A 164 15.49 -1.19 -16.65
N PRO A 165 14.87 0.00 -16.62
CA PRO A 165 13.53 0.20 -17.19
C PRO A 165 13.37 -0.25 -18.64
N LYS A 166 14.47 -0.30 -19.41
CA LYS A 166 14.45 -0.77 -20.80
C LYS A 166 14.36 -2.29 -20.92
N SER A 167 14.68 -3.05 -19.86
CA SER A 167 14.56 -4.51 -19.84
C SER A 167 13.19 -4.99 -19.38
N ILE A 168 12.37 -4.10 -18.82
CA ILE A 168 11.00 -4.39 -18.39
C ILE A 168 10.12 -4.70 -19.61
N GLN A 169 9.51 -5.87 -19.60
CA GLN A 169 8.75 -6.39 -20.73
C GLN A 169 7.33 -5.81 -20.79
N GLY A 170 6.80 -5.73 -22.01
CA GLY A 170 5.39 -5.46 -22.26
C GLY A 170 4.90 -4.13 -21.68
N GLN A 171 3.67 -4.14 -21.17
CA GLN A 171 3.03 -2.93 -20.63
C GLN A 171 3.48 -2.63 -19.19
N ALA A 172 4.17 -3.55 -18.52
CA ALA A 172 4.60 -3.40 -17.13
C ALA A 172 5.51 -2.17 -16.91
N ARG A 173 6.30 -1.78 -17.92
CA ARG A 173 7.12 -0.56 -17.86
C ARG A 173 6.25 0.67 -17.59
N ARG A 174 5.10 0.80 -18.26
CA ARG A 174 4.19 1.94 -18.08
C ARG A 174 3.59 1.95 -16.69
N LEU A 175 3.25 0.77 -16.15
CA LEU A 175 2.75 0.67 -14.78
C LEU A 175 3.79 1.16 -13.76
N LEU A 176 5.04 0.71 -13.88
CA LEU A 176 6.09 0.96 -12.88
C LEU A 176 6.75 2.34 -13.00
N CYS A 177 6.78 2.90 -14.20
CA CYS A 177 7.45 4.18 -14.46
C CYS A 177 6.47 5.36 -14.55
N ASP A 178 5.23 5.12 -14.96
CA ASP A 178 4.27 6.17 -15.32
C ASP A 178 3.02 6.16 -14.44
N ALA A 179 3.06 5.49 -13.28
CA ALA A 179 1.95 5.46 -12.33
C ALA A 179 1.55 6.88 -11.88
N TYR A 180 0.26 7.19 -12.02
CA TYR A 180 -0.34 8.45 -11.60
C TYR A 180 -1.25 8.29 -10.39
N MET A 181 -2.12 7.27 -10.40
CA MET A 181 -3.00 6.94 -9.30
C MET A 181 -3.04 5.44 -9.08
N CYS A 182 -2.94 5.01 -7.82
CA CYS A 182 -3.11 3.63 -7.40
C CYS A 182 -4.40 3.52 -6.60
N MET A 183 -5.30 2.63 -7.02
CA MET A 183 -6.63 2.48 -6.44
C MET A 183 -6.69 1.18 -5.65
N TYR A 184 -7.08 1.31 -4.37
CA TYR A 184 -7.20 0.21 -3.44
C TYR A 184 -8.64 0.06 -2.98
N GLN A 185 -9.07 -1.17 -2.73
CA GLN A 185 -10.41 -1.49 -2.23
C GLN A 185 -10.37 -2.56 -1.14
N SER A 186 -11.50 -2.74 -0.43
CA SER A 186 -11.66 -3.90 0.46
C SER A 186 -11.58 -5.19 -0.36
N PRO A 187 -10.84 -6.23 0.07
CA PRO A 187 -10.78 -7.53 -0.61
C PRO A 187 -12.16 -8.21 -0.79
N THR A 188 -13.17 -7.78 -0.02
CA THR A 188 -14.54 -8.29 -0.15
C THR A 188 -15.34 -7.65 -1.29
N MET A 189 -14.79 -6.64 -1.98
CA MET A 189 -15.45 -5.88 -3.05
C MET A 189 -15.08 -6.33 -4.47
N SER A 190 -14.20 -7.32 -4.62
CA SER A 190 -13.84 -7.85 -5.94
C SER A 190 -15.11 -8.36 -6.64
N LEU A 191 -15.34 -7.89 -7.87
CA LEU A 191 -16.58 -8.13 -8.64
C LEU A 191 -16.85 -9.63 -8.91
N TYR A 192 -15.84 -10.48 -8.75
CA TYR A 192 -15.90 -11.92 -8.93
C TYR A 192 -15.41 -12.62 -7.65
N LYS A 193 -16.27 -13.46 -7.07
CA LYS A 193 -15.92 -14.38 -5.97
C LYS A 193 -15.26 -15.63 -6.50
#